data_AF-A0A178V4L2-F1
#
_entry.id   AF-A0A178V4L2-F1
#
_cell.length_a   1.000
_cell.length_b   1.000
_cell.length_c   1.000
_cell.angle_alpha   90.00
_cell.angle_beta   90.00
_cell.angle_gamma   90.00
#
_symmetry.space_group_name_H-M   'P 1'
#
loop_
_entity.id
_entity.type
_entity.pdbx_description
1 polymer ?
#
loop_
_entity_poly.entity_id
_entity_poly.type
_entity_poly.pdbx_seq_one_letter_code
_entity_poly.pdbx_strand_id
1 'polypeptide(L)'
;MVGLPSVESREKILRTLLSKEKTENLDFQELAQMTDGYSGSDLKNFCTTAAYRPVRELIKQECLKDQERRKREEAEKNSEEGSEAKEEVSEERGITLRPLSMEDMKVAKSQVAASFAAEGAGMNELKQWNDLYGEGGSRKKEQLSYFL
;
A
#
# COMPACT_ATOMS: atom_id res chain seq x y z
N MET A 1 -20.64 -9.54 14.76
CA MET A 1 -19.60 -9.80 13.74
C MET A 1 -19.38 -8.53 12.93
N VAL A 2 -18.13 -8.19 12.61
CA VAL A 2 -17.83 -7.07 11.70
C VAL A 2 -17.47 -7.67 10.34
N GLY A 3 -18.22 -7.31 9.30
CA GLY A 3 -18.00 -7.80 7.95
C GLY A 3 -16.86 -7.06 7.23
N LEU A 4 -16.60 -7.47 5.99
CA LEU A 4 -15.72 -6.74 5.09
C LEU A 4 -16.28 -5.32 4.83
N PRO A 5 -15.41 -4.32 4.62
CA PRO A 5 -15.85 -2.95 4.41
C PRO A 5 -16.67 -2.80 3.13
N SER A 6 -17.76 -2.03 3.20
CA SER A 6 -18.56 -1.61 2.03
C SER A 6 -17.75 -0.69 1.10
N VAL A 7 -18.20 -0.50 -0.14
CA VAL A 7 -17.55 0.40 -1.11
C VAL A 7 -17.29 1.79 -0.51
N GLU A 8 -18.30 2.41 0.11
CA GLU A 8 -18.16 3.73 0.76
C GLU A 8 -17.16 3.71 1.92
N SER A 9 -17.12 2.61 2.69
CA SER A 9 -16.18 2.46 3.79
C SER A 9 -14.76 2.29 3.25
N ARG A 10 -14.56 1.51 2.18
CA ARG A 10 -13.28 1.35 1.51
C ARG A 10 -12.77 2.68 0.97
N GLU A 11 -13.64 3.48 0.35
CA GLU A 11 -13.29 4.82 -0.11
C GLU A 11 -12.77 5.71 1.04
N LYS A 12 -13.49 5.75 2.17
CA LYS A 12 -13.07 6.49 3.37
C LYS A 12 -11.74 5.98 3.92
N ILE A 13 -11.53 4.67 3.96
CA ILE A 13 -10.27 4.06 4.39
C ILE A 13 -9.13 4.48 3.46
N LEU A 14 -9.32 4.37 2.13
CA LEU A 14 -8.32 4.75 1.13
C LEU A 14 -7.95 6.24 1.23
N ARG A 15 -8.95 7.13 1.38
CA ARG A 15 -8.73 8.57 1.62
C ARG A 15 -7.93 8.83 2.89
N THR A 16 -8.22 8.09 3.95
CA THR A 16 -7.50 8.21 5.23
C THR A 16 -6.05 7.73 5.10
N LEU A 17 -5.84 6.58 4.47
CA LEU A 17 -4.51 5.99 4.26
C LEU A 17 -3.62 6.86 3.37
N LEU A 18 -4.18 7.47 2.32
CA LEU A 18 -3.45 8.30 1.36
C LEU A 18 -3.45 9.79 1.72
N SER A 19 -4.04 10.19 2.86
CA SER A 19 -4.18 11.60 3.27
C SER A 19 -2.86 12.36 3.42
N LYS A 20 -1.77 11.66 3.72
CA LYS A 20 -0.44 12.24 3.91
C LYS A 20 0.45 12.13 2.66
N GLU A 21 -0.01 11.44 1.63
CA GLU A 21 0.75 11.20 0.41
C GLU A 21 0.49 12.30 -0.61
N LYS A 22 1.52 12.63 -1.40
CA LYS A 22 1.34 13.49 -2.58
C LYS A 22 0.69 12.68 -3.67
N THR A 23 -0.56 12.99 -4.00
CA THR A 23 -1.36 12.25 -4.98
C THR A 23 -1.71 13.14 -6.17
N GLU A 24 -1.77 12.57 -7.36
CA GLU A 24 -2.16 13.26 -8.58
C GLU A 24 -3.38 12.57 -9.18
N ASN A 25 -4.52 13.26 -9.16
CA ASN A 25 -5.78 12.85 -9.80
C ASN A 25 -6.19 11.40 -9.47
N LEU A 26 -6.19 11.00 -8.20
CA LEU A 26 -6.69 9.69 -7.79
C LEU A 26 -8.22 9.69 -7.69
N ASP A 27 -8.86 8.78 -8.41
CA ASP A 27 -10.28 8.50 -8.28
C ASP A 27 -10.52 7.45 -7.18
N PHE A 28 -10.81 7.92 -5.97
CA PHE A 28 -11.07 7.04 -4.82
C PHE A 28 -12.32 6.16 -5.00
N GLN A 29 -13.29 6.59 -5.82
CA GLN A 29 -14.49 5.80 -6.09
C GLN A 29 -14.14 4.59 -6.98
N GLU A 30 -13.35 4.80 -8.04
CA GLU A 30 -12.81 3.72 -8.88
C GLU A 30 -11.97 2.75 -8.03
N LEU A 31 -11.08 3.29 -7.18
CA LEU A 31 -10.23 2.47 -6.30
C LEU A 31 -11.04 1.61 -5.33
N ALA A 32 -12.12 2.15 -4.77
CA ALA A 32 -13.00 1.41 -3.85
C ALA A 32 -13.80 0.30 -4.54
N GLN A 33 -14.16 0.48 -5.82
CA GLN A 33 -14.83 -0.53 -6.63
C GLN A 33 -13.88 -1.66 -7.02
N MET A 34 -12.66 -1.35 -7.47
CA MET A 34 -11.70 -2.39 -7.89
C MET A 34 -11.10 -3.19 -6.72
N THR A 35 -11.18 -2.68 -5.48
CA THR A 35 -10.70 -3.34 -4.26
C THR A 35 -11.82 -4.09 -3.52
N ASP A 36 -12.78 -4.64 -4.27
CA ASP A 36 -13.85 -5.41 -3.64
C ASP A 36 -13.33 -6.68 -2.95
N GLY A 37 -13.91 -6.96 -1.78
CA GLY A 37 -13.47 -8.04 -0.91
C GLY A 37 -12.22 -7.75 -0.06
N TYR A 38 -11.60 -6.57 -0.20
CA TYR A 38 -10.38 -6.24 0.56
C TYR A 38 -10.72 -5.95 2.01
N SER A 39 -9.96 -6.54 2.92
CA SER A 39 -9.95 -6.17 4.33
C SER A 39 -9.20 -4.84 4.54
N GLY A 40 -9.31 -4.25 5.73
CA GLY A 40 -8.55 -3.05 6.08
C GLY A 40 -7.02 -3.24 5.96
N SER A 41 -6.51 -4.44 6.28
CA SER A 41 -5.11 -4.79 6.08
C SER A 41 -4.73 -4.91 4.60
N ASP A 42 -5.61 -5.47 3.77
CA ASP A 42 -5.36 -5.56 2.33
C ASP A 42 -5.30 -4.17 1.70
N LEU A 43 -6.21 -3.27 2.08
CA LEU A 43 -6.20 -1.87 1.62
C LEU A 43 -4.92 -1.14 2.03
N LYS A 44 -4.46 -1.35 3.28
CA LYS A 44 -3.20 -0.78 3.74
C LYS A 44 -2.01 -1.31 2.93
N ASN A 45 -1.94 -2.62 2.69
CA ASN A 45 -0.88 -3.23 1.91
C ASN A 45 -0.90 -2.76 0.45
N PHE A 46 -2.09 -2.65 -0.13
CA PHE A 46 -2.34 -2.12 -1.46
C PHE A 46 -1.79 -0.69 -1.61
N CYS A 47 -2.18 0.25 -0.72
CA CYS A 47 -1.66 1.62 -0.73
C CYS A 47 -0.15 1.67 -0.54
N THR A 48 0.38 0.84 0.37
CA THR A 48 1.81 0.76 0.66
C THR A 48 2.58 0.33 -0.58
N THR A 49 2.14 -0.73 -1.26
CA THR A 49 2.77 -1.27 -2.47
C THR A 49 2.77 -0.24 -3.61
N ALA A 50 1.70 0.54 -3.74
CA ALA A 50 1.62 1.64 -4.70
C ALA A 50 2.62 2.77 -4.34
N ALA A 51 2.67 3.20 -3.07
CA ALA A 51 3.57 4.26 -2.60
C ALA A 51 5.07 3.90 -2.74
N TYR A 52 5.41 2.61 -2.66
CA TYR A 52 6.79 2.15 -2.88
C TYR A 52 7.25 2.22 -4.34
N ARG A 53 6.34 2.38 -5.32
CA ARG A 53 6.72 2.43 -6.73
C ARG A 53 7.53 3.70 -7.08
N PRO A 54 7.07 4.93 -6.77
CA PRO A 54 7.90 6.14 -6.90
C PRO A 54 9.27 6.03 -6.22
N VAL A 55 9.32 5.43 -5.03
CA VAL A 55 10.57 5.24 -4.27
C VAL A 55 11.55 4.32 -5.02
N ARG A 56 11.05 3.20 -5.55
CA ARG A 56 11.88 2.26 -6.35
C ARG A 56 12.42 2.91 -7.62
N GLU A 57 11.61 3.74 -8.28
CA GLU A 57 12.03 4.47 -9.47
C GLU A 57 13.13 5.49 -9.16
N LEU A 58 13.01 6.23 -8.06
CA LEU A 58 14.03 7.18 -7.63
C LEU A 58 15.37 6.49 -7.31
N ILE A 59 15.33 5.39 -6.55
CA ILE A 59 16.54 4.61 -6.23
C ILE A 59 17.20 4.13 -7.53
N LYS A 60 16.40 3.62 -8.48
CA LYS A 60 16.91 3.17 -9.78
C LYS A 60 17.57 4.30 -10.57
N GLN A 61 17.00 5.49 -10.57
CA GLN A 61 17.57 6.67 -11.25
C GLN A 61 18.91 7.08 -10.63
N GLU A 62 19.01 7.14 -9.31
CA GLU A 62 20.27 7.47 -8.63
C GLU A 62 21.36 6.41 -8.92
N CYS A 63 21.02 5.12 -8.87
CA CYS A 63 21.97 4.06 -9.24
C CYS A 63 22.48 4.18 -10.68
N LEU A 64 21.62 4.55 -11.63
CA LEU A 64 22.01 4.74 -13.03
C LEU A 64 22.94 5.96 -13.20
N LYS A 65 22.63 7.09 -12.55
CA LYS A 65 23.49 8.27 -12.56
C LYS A 65 24.88 7.98 -11.98
N ASP A 66 24.94 7.23 -10.88
CA ASP A 66 26.20 6.82 -10.28
C ASP A 66 27.02 5.92 -11.22
N GLN A 67 26.38 5.00 -11.92
CA GLN A 67 27.06 4.17 -12.93
C GLN A 67 27.58 5.00 -14.10
N GLU A 68 26.80 5.96 -14.60
CA GLU A 68 27.24 6.85 -15.68
C GLU A 68 28.42 7.73 -15.25
N ARG A 69 28.38 8.28 -14.03
CA ARG A 69 29.49 9.04 -13.46
C ARG A 69 30.76 8.20 -13.37
N ARG A 70 30.67 6.98 -12.84
CA ARG A 70 31.82 6.05 -12.77
C ARG A 70 32.39 5.73 -14.15
N LYS A 71 31.54 5.50 -15.17
CA LYS A 71 31.98 5.27 -16.54
C LYS A 71 32.70 6.48 -17.16
N ARG A 72 32.24 7.70 -16.86
CA ARG A 72 32.91 8.94 -17.31
C ARG A 72 34.27 9.11 -16.65
N GLU A 73 34.34 8.91 -15.34
CA GLU A 73 35.60 8.95 -14.58
C GLU A 73 36.61 7.88 -15.05
N GLU A 74 36.14 6.68 -15.40
CA GLU A 74 36.97 5.61 -15.97
C GLU A 74 37.44 5.93 -17.41
N ALA A 75 36.61 6.60 -18.21
CA ALA A 75 36.98 7.04 -19.56
C ALA A 75 38.01 8.19 -19.52
N GLU A 76 37.85 9.14 -18.58
CA GLU A 76 38.77 10.27 -18.38
C GLU A 76 40.13 9.81 -17.81
N LYS A 77 40.14 8.81 -16.91
CA LYS A 77 41.40 8.21 -16.41
C LYS A 77 42.19 7.45 -17.46
N ASN A 78 41.56 7.03 -18.55
CA ASN A 78 42.22 6.35 -19.66
C ASN A 78 42.79 7.32 -20.71
N SER A 79 42.64 8.65 -20.53
CA SER A 79 43.06 9.68 -21.51
C SER A 79 43.95 10.81 -20.95
N GLU A 80 44.97 10.49 -20.15
CA GLU A 80 46.11 11.34 -19.71
C GLU A 80 46.06 12.01 -18.31
N GLU A 81 47.27 12.18 -17.77
CA GLU A 81 47.66 12.61 -16.42
C GLU A 81 47.20 14.05 -16.05
N GLY A 82 46.68 14.19 -14.82
CA GLY A 82 46.83 15.39 -13.98
C GLY A 82 45.82 16.54 -14.14
N SER A 83 44.88 16.67 -13.19
CA SER A 83 44.88 17.74 -12.16
C SER A 83 43.50 17.94 -11.50
N GLU A 84 43.58 18.01 -10.17
CA GLU A 84 42.79 18.75 -9.18
C GLU A 84 41.27 18.59 -9.01
N ALA A 85 40.94 18.50 -7.72
CA ALA A 85 39.64 18.24 -7.12
C ALA A 85 38.60 19.32 -7.40
N LYS A 86 37.34 18.90 -7.50
CA LYS A 86 36.22 19.67 -6.99
C LYS A 86 35.44 18.83 -6.01
N GLU A 87 35.54 19.21 -4.74
CA GLU A 87 34.54 18.90 -3.72
C GLU A 87 33.19 19.40 -4.22
N GLU A 88 32.32 18.47 -4.61
CA GLU A 88 30.90 18.76 -4.77
C GLU A 88 30.27 18.64 -3.39
N VAL A 89 30.03 19.82 -2.85
CA VAL A 89 29.30 20.16 -1.63
C VAL A 89 28.12 19.21 -1.39
N SER A 90 28.00 18.75 -0.15
CA SER A 90 26.82 18.10 0.41
C SER A 90 25.64 19.08 0.38
N GLU A 91 25.03 19.30 -0.79
CA GLU A 91 23.67 19.79 -0.83
C GLU A 91 22.82 18.73 -0.14
N GLU A 92 22.01 19.13 0.85
CA GLU A 92 20.92 18.32 1.35
C GLU A 92 20.06 17.95 0.13
N ARG A 93 20.34 16.81 -0.50
CA ARG A 93 19.62 16.34 -1.69
C ARG A 93 18.19 16.09 -1.24
N GLY A 94 17.34 17.11 -1.37
CA GLY A 94 15.92 17.01 -1.12
C GLY A 94 15.38 15.89 -2.01
N ILE A 95 15.05 14.75 -1.40
CA ILE A 95 14.51 13.58 -2.10
C ILE A 95 13.14 13.99 -2.65
N THR A 96 13.09 14.35 -3.93
CA THR A 96 11.85 14.75 -4.61
C THR A 96 11.21 13.52 -5.26
N LEU A 97 10.30 12.90 -4.53
CA LEU A 97 9.48 11.81 -5.07
C LEU A 97 8.39 12.37 -5.99
N ARG A 98 8.16 11.71 -7.12
CA ARG A 98 7.01 12.02 -7.99
C ARG A 98 5.69 11.73 -7.25
N PRO A 99 4.60 12.44 -7.56
CA PRO A 99 3.29 12.14 -7.02
C PRO A 99 2.82 10.72 -7.36
N LEU A 100 1.95 10.20 -6.51
CA LEU A 100 1.29 8.91 -6.67
C LEU A 100 0.13 9.03 -7.66
N SER A 101 0.14 8.18 -8.69
CA SER A 101 -0.80 8.22 -9.82
C SER A 101 -1.74 7.01 -9.83
N MET A 102 -2.80 7.08 -10.65
CA MET A 102 -3.70 5.94 -10.85
C MET A 102 -3.00 4.71 -11.46
N GLU A 103 -1.94 4.91 -12.23
CA GLU A 103 -1.17 3.81 -12.80
C GLU A 103 -0.41 3.01 -11.72
N ASP A 104 0.05 3.68 -10.67
CA ASP A 104 0.68 3.01 -9.52
C ASP A 104 -0.31 2.14 -8.75
N MET A 105 -1.54 2.62 -8.62
CA MET A 105 -2.62 1.88 -8.01
C MET A 105 -2.98 0.64 -8.83
N LYS A 106 -3.07 0.75 -10.16
CA LYS A 106 -3.35 -0.38 -11.05
C LYS A 106 -2.26 -1.45 -10.98
N VAL A 107 -1.00 -1.04 -10.97
CA VAL A 107 0.13 -1.97 -10.80
C VAL A 107 0.18 -2.59 -9.41
N ALA A 108 -0.18 -1.84 -8.36
CA ALA A 108 -0.29 -2.42 -7.01
C ALA A 108 -1.43 -3.45 -6.92
N LYS A 109 -2.53 -3.25 -7.66
CA LYS A 109 -3.70 -4.13 -7.66
C LYS A 109 -3.38 -5.52 -8.22
N SER A 110 -2.43 -5.64 -9.14
CA SER A 110 -1.97 -6.93 -9.67
C SER A 110 -1.02 -7.66 -8.73
N GLN A 111 -0.39 -6.95 -7.79
CA GLN A 111 0.56 -7.52 -6.83
C GLN A 111 -0.10 -7.93 -5.50
N VAL A 112 -1.16 -7.24 -5.11
CA VAL A 112 -1.87 -7.49 -3.84
C VAL A 112 -3.25 -8.07 -4.14
N ALA A 113 -3.53 -9.27 -3.65
CA ALA A 113 -4.84 -9.90 -3.70
C ALA A 113 -5.59 -9.76 -2.36
N ALA A 114 -6.91 -9.96 -2.36
CA ALA A 114 -7.68 -10.03 -1.13
C ALA A 114 -7.23 -11.23 -0.28
N SER A 115 -6.98 -11.02 1.00
CA SER A 115 -6.56 -12.09 1.91
C SER A 115 -7.70 -13.01 2.32
N PHE A 116 -8.95 -12.56 2.15
CA PHE A 116 -10.13 -13.26 2.61
C PHE A 116 -11.19 -13.36 1.52
N ALA A 117 -11.78 -14.54 1.35
CA ALA A 117 -12.87 -14.77 0.41
C ALA A 117 -14.22 -14.61 1.12
N ALA A 118 -15.06 -13.69 0.62
CA ALA A 118 -16.37 -13.42 1.20
C ALA A 118 -17.29 -14.67 1.27
N GLU A 119 -17.15 -15.58 0.31
CA GLU A 119 -17.92 -16.85 0.25
C GLU A 119 -17.08 -18.08 0.63
N GLY A 120 -15.96 -17.89 1.33
CA GLY A 120 -15.13 -18.98 1.79
C GLY A 120 -15.74 -19.78 2.95
N ALA A 121 -15.30 -21.03 3.12
CA ALA A 121 -15.70 -21.89 4.24
C ALA A 121 -15.52 -21.20 5.60
N GLY A 122 -14.40 -20.50 5.79
CA GLY A 122 -14.13 -19.75 7.03
C GLY A 122 -15.13 -18.62 7.31
N MET A 123 -15.64 -17.93 6.28
CA MET A 123 -16.66 -16.89 6.47
C MET A 123 -18.01 -17.48 6.81
N ASN A 124 -18.34 -18.63 6.20
CA ASN A 124 -19.58 -19.34 6.47
C ASN A 124 -19.62 -19.86 7.92
N GLU A 125 -18.52 -20.42 8.43
CA GLU A 125 -18.41 -20.83 9.83
C GLU A 125 -18.54 -19.63 10.77
N LEU A 126 -17.88 -18.52 10.46
CA LEU A 126 -17.94 -17.31 11.28
C LEU A 126 -19.35 -16.71 11.32
N LYS A 127 -20.07 -16.76 10.17
CA LYS A 127 -21.46 -16.32 10.07
C LYS A 127 -22.37 -17.22 10.90
N GLN A 128 -22.24 -18.54 10.79
CA GLN A 128 -22.99 -19.50 11.62
C GLN A 128 -22.75 -19.28 13.11
N TRP A 129 -21.49 -19.04 13.50
CA TRP A 129 -21.15 -18.72 14.88
C TRP A 129 -21.81 -17.41 15.33
N ASN A 130 -21.77 -16.36 14.51
CA ASN A 130 -22.41 -15.09 14.82
C ASN A 130 -23.94 -15.22 14.94
N ASP A 131 -24.59 -16.04 14.13
CA ASP A 131 -26.05 -16.23 14.19
C ASP A 131 -26.46 -16.98 15.48
N LEU A 132 -25.60 -17.86 15.99
CA LEU A 132 -25.83 -18.61 17.22
C LEU A 132 -25.49 -17.82 18.49
N TYR A 133 -24.40 -17.03 18.46
CA TYR A 133 -23.76 -16.47 19.66
C TYR A 133 -23.52 -14.94 19.61
N GLY A 134 -23.72 -14.30 18.47
CA GLY A 134 -23.47 -12.87 18.27
C GLY A 134 -24.55 -11.97 18.85
N GLU A 135 -24.45 -10.66 18.54
CA GLU A 135 -25.47 -9.69 18.95
C GLU A 135 -26.84 -10.02 18.34
N GLY A 136 -27.82 -10.33 19.20
CA GLY A 136 -29.16 -10.75 18.79
C GLY A 136 -29.31 -12.23 18.47
N GLY A 137 -28.33 -13.07 18.83
CA GLY A 137 -28.34 -14.51 18.55
C GLY A 137 -29.58 -15.25 19.10
N SER A 138 -30.01 -16.27 18.37
CA SER A 138 -31.23 -17.04 18.67
C SER A 138 -31.13 -17.97 19.88
N ARG A 139 -29.97 -18.08 20.52
CA ARG A 139 -29.83 -18.88 21.75
C ARG A 139 -30.60 -18.23 22.89
N LYS A 140 -31.54 -18.99 23.47
CA LYS A 140 -32.18 -18.64 24.74
C LYS A 140 -31.08 -18.39 25.78
N LYS A 141 -31.11 -17.23 26.43
CA LYS A 141 -30.28 -16.96 27.62
C LYS A 141 -30.73 -17.92 28.71
N GLU A 142 -30.12 -19.09 28.82
CA GLU A 142 -30.27 -19.92 30.01
C GLU A 142 -29.76 -19.09 31.19
N GLN A 143 -30.65 -18.80 32.13
CA GLN A 143 -30.31 -18.16 33.39
C GLN A 143 -29.31 -19.07 34.10
N LEU A 144 -28.08 -18.61 34.28
CA LEU A 144 -27.05 -19.33 35.02
C LEU A 144 -27.59 -19.58 36.44
N SER A 145 -27.74 -20.85 36.80
CA SER A 145 -28.33 -21.30 38.08
C SER A 145 -27.49 -20.95 39.31
N TYR A 146 -26.34 -20.28 39.14
CA TYR A 146 -25.41 -19.90 40.20
C TYR A 146 -25.90 -18.75 41.10
N PHE A 147 -27.05 -18.14 40.78
CA PHE A 147 -27.68 -17.08 41.56
C PHE A 147 -28.99 -17.51 42.26
N LEU A 148 -29.17 -18.81 42.50
CA LEU A 148 -30.26 -19.38 43.30
C LEU A 148 -29.76 -19.86 44.66
#